data_AF-A0A9E2MK99-F1
#
_entry.id   AF-A0A9E2MK99-F1
#
_cell.length_a   1.000
_cell.length_b   1.000
_cell.length_c   1.000
_cell.angle_alpha   90.00
_cell.angle_beta   90.00
_cell.angle_gamma   90.00
#
_symmetry.space_group_name_H-M   'P 1'
#
loop_
_entity.id
_entity.type
_entity.pdbx_description
1 polymer ?
#
loop_
_entity_poly.entity_id
_entity_poly.type
_entity_poly.pdbx_seq_one_letter_code
_entity_poly.pdbx_strand_id
1 'polypeptide(L)'
;ALKMVGEKDDRIVELMGECDQHSLKIRKYEIELEALEQLLPDDPELKYSISAIHDLLTMEKNHLEEAQQQIETEEKIRMKIKESIQTERLKNLDPLDIGDFHFDGEEW
;
A
#
# COMPACT_ATOMS: atom_id res chain seq x y z
N ALA A 1 21.25 -7.34 4.59
CA ALA A 1 20.17 -7.90 3.78
C ALA A 1 18.86 -8.06 4.57
N LEU A 2 18.81 -8.83 5.68
CA LEU A 2 17.59 -8.92 6.53
C LEU A 2 17.13 -7.57 7.10
N LYS A 3 18.07 -6.71 7.52
CA LYS A 3 17.76 -5.34 7.95
C LYS A 3 17.03 -4.53 6.87
N MET A 4 17.44 -4.67 5.60
CA MET A 4 16.82 -3.97 4.48
C MET A 4 15.40 -4.47 4.20
N VAL A 5 15.12 -5.74 4.48
CA VAL A 5 13.75 -6.27 4.41
C VAL A 5 12.88 -5.60 5.49
N GLY A 6 13.39 -5.50 6.71
CA GLY A 6 12.70 -4.79 7.80
C GLY A 6 12.42 -3.32 7.48
N GLU A 7 13.41 -2.59 6.97
CA GLU A 7 13.23 -1.19 6.54
C GLU A 7 12.15 -1.04 5.46
N LYS A 8 12.00 -2.04 4.59
CA LYS A 8 10.95 -2.06 3.55
C LYS A 8 9.58 -2.39 4.14
N ASP A 9 9.49 -3.33 5.07
CA ASP A 9 8.26 -3.64 5.78
C ASP A 9 7.75 -2.43 6.59
N ASP A 10 8.64 -1.71 7.28
CA ASP A 10 8.29 -0.49 8.02
C ASP A 10 7.73 0.58 7.07
N ARG A 11 8.38 0.82 5.92
CA ARG A 11 7.92 1.79 4.92
C ARG A 11 6.56 1.42 4.33
N ILE A 12 6.30 0.13 4.09
CA ILE A 12 4.99 -0.35 3.62
C ILE A 12 3.91 -0.04 4.65
N VAL A 13 4.17 -0.27 5.94
CA VAL A 13 3.21 0.03 7.02
C VAL A 13 2.90 1.53 7.10
N GLU A 14 3.91 2.40 6.96
CA GLU A 14 3.69 3.84 6.88
C GLU A 14 2.76 4.23 5.72
N LEU A 15 3.04 3.71 4.52
CA LEU A 15 2.24 3.97 3.33
C LEU A 15 0.81 3.43 3.45
N MET A 16 0.61 2.29 4.11
CA MET A 16 -0.73 1.78 4.42
C MET A 16 -1.49 2.76 5.32
N GLY A 17 -0.82 3.34 6.31
CA GLY A 17 -1.40 4.40 7.15
C GLY A 17 -1.76 5.65 6.34
N GLU A 18 -0.93 6.04 5.37
CA GLU A 18 -1.23 7.13 4.43
C GLU A 18 -2.49 6.82 3.59
N CYS A 19 -2.59 5.60 3.04
CA CYS A 19 -3.78 5.14 2.31
C CYS A 19 -5.06 5.21 3.14
N ASP A 20 -5.02 4.80 4.41
CA ASP A 20 -6.15 4.88 5.32
C ASP A 20 -6.59 6.34 5.56
N GLN A 21 -5.61 7.24 5.72
CA GLN A 21 -5.87 8.67 5.91
C GLN A 21 -6.51 9.30 4.66
N HIS A 22 -5.97 9.04 3.47
CA HIS A 22 -6.52 9.53 2.21
C HIS A 22 -7.94 8.98 1.98
N SER A 23 -8.14 7.68 2.22
CA SER A 23 -9.46 7.04 2.10
C SER A 23 -10.50 7.67 3.05
N LEU A 24 -10.11 7.97 4.30
CA LEU A 24 -10.99 8.64 5.26
C LEU A 24 -11.34 10.07 4.80
N LYS A 25 -10.39 10.82 4.24
CA LYS A 25 -10.65 12.17 3.73
C LYS A 25 -11.58 12.15 2.53
N ILE A 26 -11.34 11.25 1.57
CA ILE A 26 -12.24 11.05 0.41
C ILE A 26 -13.66 10.81 0.92
N ARG A 27 -13.83 9.90 1.89
CA ARG A 27 -15.15 9.60 2.43
C ARG A 27 -15.82 10.82 3.09
N LYS A 28 -15.06 11.65 3.79
CA LYS A 28 -15.58 12.91 4.37
C LYS A 28 -16.04 13.88 3.29
N TYR A 29 -15.24 14.07 2.25
CA TYR A 29 -15.60 14.94 1.13
C TYR A 29 -16.82 14.43 0.35
N GLU A 30 -16.96 13.12 0.17
CA GLU A 30 -18.18 12.55 -0.44
C GLU A 30 -19.44 12.86 0.37
N ILE A 31 -19.37 12.71 1.71
CA ILE A 31 -20.49 13.03 2.60
C ILE A 31 -20.82 14.52 2.55
N GLU A 32 -19.81 15.38 2.59
CA GLU A 32 -19.99 16.83 2.53
C GLU A 32 -20.56 17.28 1.19
N LEU A 33 -20.07 16.70 0.08
CA LEU A 33 -20.57 16.96 -1.26
C LEU A 33 -22.05 16.57 -1.37
N GLU A 34 -22.43 15.38 -0.90
CA GLU A 34 -23.83 14.92 -0.88
C GLU A 34 -24.74 15.88 -0.10
N ALA A 35 -24.27 16.37 1.05
CA ALA A 35 -25.01 17.35 1.86
C ALA A 35 -25.16 18.69 1.14
N LEU A 36 -24.10 19.21 0.51
CA LEU A 36 -24.15 20.46 -0.23
C LEU A 36 -25.05 20.38 -1.47
N GLU A 37 -25.02 19.26 -2.19
CA GLU A 37 -25.88 19.03 -3.36
C GLU A 37 -27.37 19.04 -2.99
N GLN A 38 -27.73 18.52 -1.81
CA GLN A 38 -29.11 18.57 -1.29
C GLN A 38 -29.55 19.98 -0.92
N LEU A 39 -28.63 20.84 -0.46
CA LEU A 39 -28.90 22.22 -0.05
C LEU A 39 -28.82 23.23 -1.20
N LEU A 40 -28.21 22.85 -2.32
CA LEU A 40 -28.02 23.72 -3.50
C LEU A 40 -29.32 24.37 -4.04
N PRO A 41 -30.50 23.71 -4.04
CA PRO A 41 -31.74 24.35 -4.48
C PRO A 41 -32.16 25.53 -3.60
N ASP A 42 -31.82 25.47 -2.30
CA ASP A 42 -32.17 26.49 -1.31
C ASP A 42 -31.10 27.60 -1.25
N ASP A 43 -29.84 27.27 -1.55
CA ASP A 43 -28.72 28.22 -1.59
C ASP A 43 -27.83 28.01 -2.83
N PRO A 44 -28.06 28.78 -3.91
CA PRO A 44 -27.25 28.72 -5.12
C PRO A 44 -25.77 29.13 -4.95
N GLU A 45 -25.40 29.84 -3.88
CA GLU A 45 -24.01 30.25 -3.63
C GLU A 45 -23.12 29.03 -3.29
N LEU A 46 -23.71 27.92 -2.83
CA LEU A 46 -23.02 26.67 -2.53
C LEU A 46 -22.35 26.04 -3.77
N LYS A 47 -22.68 26.48 -4.99
CA LYS A 47 -22.04 26.00 -6.22
C LYS A 47 -20.52 26.13 -6.20
N TYR A 48 -20.00 27.20 -5.58
CA TYR A 48 -18.55 27.39 -5.45
C TYR A 48 -17.94 26.39 -4.45
N SER A 49 -18.61 26.15 -3.33
CA SER A 49 -18.19 25.16 -2.33
C SER A 49 -18.18 23.74 -2.91
N ILE A 50 -19.23 23.37 -3.65
CA ILE A 50 -19.33 22.08 -4.36
C ILE A 50 -18.16 21.92 -5.33
N SER A 51 -17.85 22.95 -6.12
CA SER A 51 -16.71 22.91 -7.04
C SER A 51 -15.38 22.71 -6.31
N ALA A 52 -15.17 23.42 -5.20
CA ALA A 52 -13.94 23.29 -4.41
C ALA A 52 -13.80 21.88 -3.81
N ILE A 53 -14.89 21.28 -3.32
CA ILE A 53 -14.86 19.91 -2.79
C ILE A 53 -14.58 18.89 -3.89
N HIS A 54 -15.11 19.06 -5.10
CA HIS A 54 -14.76 18.20 -6.24
C HIS A 54 -13.27 18.23 -6.57
N ASP A 55 -12.65 19.41 -6.54
CA ASP A 55 -11.21 19.55 -6.77
C ASP A 55 -10.42 18.83 -5.67
N LEU A 56 -10.78 19.03 -4.40
CA LEU A 56 -10.16 18.34 -3.26
C LEU A 56 -10.33 16.82 -3.33
N LEU A 57 -11.50 16.34 -3.71
CA LEU A 57 -11.78 14.91 -3.89
C LEU A 57 -10.90 14.31 -4.97
N THR A 58 -10.71 15.02 -6.09
CA THR A 58 -9.85 14.59 -7.19
C THR A 58 -8.39 14.51 -6.73
N MET A 59 -7.92 15.53 -6.01
CA MET A 59 -6.57 15.54 -5.45
C MET A 59 -6.33 14.39 -4.47
N GLU A 60 -7.25 14.15 -3.52
CA GLU A 60 -7.09 13.06 -2.55
C GLU A 60 -7.16 11.67 -3.21
N LYS A 61 -7.97 11.50 -4.26
CA LYS A 61 -7.98 10.25 -5.06
C LYS A 61 -6.64 9.99 -5.74
N ASN A 62 -6.03 11.04 -6.31
CA ASN A 62 -4.70 10.92 -6.92
C ASN A 62 -3.64 10.57 -5.87
N HIS A 63 -3.66 11.22 -4.69
CA HIS A 63 -2.73 10.88 -3.61
C HIS A 63 -2.90 9.42 -3.12
N LEU A 64 -4.14 8.95 -3.01
CA LEU A 64 -4.41 7.56 -2.66
C LEU A 64 -3.83 6.59 -3.70
N GLU A 65 -4.02 6.87 -4.98
CA GLU A 65 -3.47 6.06 -6.07
C GLU A 65 -1.93 6.06 -6.03
N GLU A 66 -1.29 7.21 -5.85
CA GLU A 66 0.15 7.33 -5.72
C GLU A 66 0.70 6.52 -4.53
N ALA A 67 0.04 6.60 -3.37
CA ALA A 67 0.43 5.82 -2.19
C ALA A 67 0.30 4.31 -2.44
N GLN A 68 -0.76 3.86 -3.11
CA GLN A 68 -0.95 2.46 -3.50
C GLN A 68 0.14 1.98 -4.47
N GLN A 69 0.50 2.78 -5.47
CA GLN A 69 1.58 2.47 -6.41
C GLN A 69 2.94 2.39 -5.71
N GLN A 70 3.17 3.25 -4.71
CA GLN A 70 4.38 3.21 -3.89
C GLN A 70 4.44 1.92 -3.05
N ILE A 71 3.33 1.49 -2.44
CA ILE A 71 3.26 0.20 -1.72
C ILE A 71 3.63 -0.94 -2.65
N GLU A 72 3.01 -1.03 -3.84
CA GLU A 72 3.28 -2.09 -4.79
C GLU A 72 4.76 -2.12 -5.21
N THR A 73 5.36 -0.95 -5.39
CA THR A 73 6.78 -0.82 -5.72
C THR A 73 7.66 -1.32 -4.58
N GLU A 74 7.36 -0.92 -3.34
CA GLU A 74 8.12 -1.34 -2.17
C GLU A 74 7.99 -2.85 -1.89
N GLU A 75 6.81 -3.43 -2.11
CA GLU A 75 6.60 -4.87 -2.03
C GLU A 75 7.43 -5.63 -3.07
N LYS A 76 7.47 -5.16 -4.32
CA LYS A 76 8.31 -5.75 -5.38
C LYS A 76 9.79 -5.70 -5.00
N ILE A 77 10.27 -4.59 -4.46
CA ILE A 77 11.65 -4.45 -4.00
C ILE A 77 11.93 -5.42 -2.85
N ARG A 78 11.05 -5.47 -1.84
CA ARG A 78 11.16 -6.38 -0.70
C ARG A 78 11.24 -7.85 -1.15
N MET A 79 10.40 -8.27 -2.11
CA MET A 79 10.44 -9.63 -2.65
C MET A 79 11.79 -9.95 -3.31
N LYS A 80 12.29 -9.06 -4.17
CA LYS A 80 13.61 -9.23 -4.81
C LYS A 80 14.75 -9.33 -3.80
N ILE A 81 14.70 -8.56 -2.71
CA ILE A 81 15.70 -8.66 -1.63
C ILE A 81 15.60 -10.03 -0.93
N LYS A 82 14.38 -10.52 -0.64
CA LYS A 82 14.17 -11.85 -0.03
C LYS A 82 14.68 -12.98 -0.93
N GLU A 83 14.38 -12.93 -2.23
CA GLU A 83 14.88 -13.89 -3.22
C GLU A 83 16.41 -13.89 -3.29
N SER A 84 17.03 -12.70 -3.34
CA SER A 84 18.49 -12.58 -3.35
C SER A 84 19.12 -13.25 -2.11
N ILE A 85 18.56 -13.00 -0.91
CA ILE A 85 19.02 -13.63 0.34
C ILE A 85 18.89 -15.16 0.27
N GLN A 86 17.77 -15.67 -0.23
CA GLN A 86 17.56 -17.12 -0.36
C GLN A 86 18.58 -17.75 -1.31
N THR A 87 18.83 -17.14 -2.46
CA THR A 87 19.81 -17.65 -3.42
C THR A 87 21.25 -17.58 -2.89
N GLU A 88 21.62 -16.54 -2.16
CA GLU A 88 22.93 -16.46 -1.49
C GLU A 88 23.08 -17.53 -0.40
N ARG A 89 22.03 -17.78 0.40
CA ARG A 89 22.03 -18.87 1.40
C ARG A 89 22.24 -20.23 0.74
N LEU A 90 21.55 -20.50 -0.37
CA LEU A 90 21.71 -21.75 -1.13
C LEU A 90 23.11 -21.91 -1.72
N LYS A 91 23.76 -20.82 -2.16
CA LYS A 91 25.14 -20.85 -2.66
C LYS A 91 26.19 -21.08 -1.57
N ASN A 92 25.88 -20.70 -0.33
CA ASN A 92 26.78 -20.81 0.81
C ASN A 92 26.57 -22.11 1.62
N LEU A 93 25.65 -22.98 1.21
CA LEU A 93 25.50 -24.33 1.74
C LEU A 93 26.59 -25.23 1.15
N ASP A 94 27.35 -25.92 2.02
CA ASP A 94 28.33 -26.92 1.59
C ASP A 94 27.58 -28.08 0.91
N PRO A 95 28.00 -28.57 -0.28
CA PRO A 95 27.33 -29.69 -0.94
C PRO A 95 27.16 -30.96 -0.07
N LEU A 96 27.97 -31.10 0.98
CA LEU A 96 27.87 -32.18 1.96
C LEU A 96 26.72 -32.00 2.98
N ASP A 97 26.29 -30.77 3.27
CA ASP A 97 25.16 -30.47 4.16
C ASP A 97 23.79 -30.74 3.52
N ILE A 98 23.74 -30.90 2.20
CA ILE A 98 22.51 -31.26 1.45
C ILE A 98 22.25 -32.77 1.54
N GLY A 99 23.26 -33.57 1.91
CA GLY A 99 23.18 -35.04 2.00
C GLY A 99 22.43 -35.57 3.22
N ASP A 100 22.26 -34.77 4.27
CA ASP A 100 21.59 -35.16 5.53
C ASP A 100 20.12 -34.71 5.59
N PHE A 101 19.58 -34.20 4.48
CA PHE A 101 18.15 -33.90 4.36
C PHE A 101 17.38 -35.22 4.17
N HIS A 102 17.09 -35.90 5.27
CA HIS A 102 16.09 -36.97 5.29
C HIS A 102 14.72 -36.36 4.98
N PHE A 103 14.31 -36.45 3.72
CA PHE A 103 12.91 -36.30 3.36
C PHE A 103 12.22 -37.55 3.91
N ASP A 104 11.78 -37.47 5.17
CA ASP A 104 10.88 -38.45 5.77
C ASP A 104 9.57 -38.36 4.99
N GLY A 105 9.53 -39.09 3.87
CA GLY A 105 8.35 -39.24 3.06
C GLY A 105 7.30 -39.92 3.90
N GLU A 106 6.48 -39.15 4.61
CA GLU A 106 5.18 -39.62 5.07
C GLU A 106 4.37 -39.97 3.81
N GLU A 107 4.36 -41.26 3.50
CA GLU A 107 3.39 -41.88 2.59
C GLU A 107 1.99 -41.63 3.16
N TRP A 108 1.14 -40.93 2.40
CA TRP A 108 -0.31 -40.90 2.57
C TRP A 108 -0.99 -41.54 1.37
#